data_AF-A0A929VB64-F1
#
_entry.id   AF-A0A929VB64-F1
#
_cell.length_a   1.000
_cell.length_b   1.000
_cell.length_c   1.000
_cell.angle_alpha   90.00
_cell.angle_beta   90.00
_cell.angle_gamma   90.00
#
_symmetry.space_group_name_H-M   'P 1'
#
loop_
_entity.id
_entity.type
_entity.pdbx_description
1 polymer ?
#
loop_
_entity_poly.entity_id
_entity_poly.type
_entity_poly.pdbx_seq_one_letter_code
_entity_poly.pdbx_strand_id
1 'polypeptide(L)'
;MEASIDELVHSPAETLMELMEKTPGKIRAFHLVHCGGRRAAIAGRMDEVAKGLIAVAKGIPFLTEFTFGEYGFERDDTNTCGGLMLSFTAFYEE
;
A
#
# COMPACT_ATOMS: atom_id res chain seq x y z
N MET A 1 -14.16 7.43 -7.06
CA MET A 1 -13.16 8.22 -6.33
C MET A 1 -12.03 8.50 -7.30
N GLU A 2 -11.70 9.76 -7.55
CA GLU A 2 -10.62 10.14 -8.47
C GLU A 2 -9.44 10.61 -7.62
N ALA A 3 -8.29 9.92 -7.72
CA ALA A 3 -7.04 10.35 -7.13
C ALA A 3 -6.07 10.71 -8.25
N SER A 4 -5.32 11.78 -8.06
CA SER A 4 -4.22 12.16 -8.95
C SER A 4 -3.08 11.14 -8.89
N ILE A 5 -2.24 11.11 -9.94
CA ILE A 5 -1.06 10.24 -9.95
C ILE A 5 -0.11 10.57 -8.80
N ASP A 6 0.03 11.85 -8.42
CA ASP A 6 0.87 12.25 -7.29
C ASP A 6 0.36 11.69 -5.96
N GLU A 7 -0.96 11.74 -5.73
CA GLU A 7 -1.57 11.10 -4.55
C GLU A 7 -1.33 9.59 -4.58
N LEU A 8 -1.43 8.94 -5.75
CA LEU A 8 -1.18 7.51 -5.86
C LEU A 8 0.27 7.11 -5.56
N VAL A 9 1.22 7.98 -5.89
CA VAL A 9 2.66 7.80 -5.66
C VAL A 9 3.03 8.02 -4.19
N HIS A 10 2.46 9.04 -3.54
CA HIS A 10 2.84 9.41 -2.16
C HIS A 10 2.08 8.62 -1.08
N SER A 11 0.80 8.29 -1.31
CA SER A 11 -0.03 7.67 -0.28
C SER A 11 0.50 6.33 0.28
N PRO A 12 1.25 5.49 -0.45
CA PRO A 12 1.86 4.29 0.13
C PRO A 12 2.84 4.61 1.27
N ALA A 13 3.72 5.58 1.10
CA ALA A 13 4.67 5.96 2.15
C ALA A 13 3.94 6.55 3.37
N GLU A 14 2.94 7.39 3.14
CA GLU A 14 2.08 7.96 4.19
C GLU A 14 1.33 6.87 4.97
N THR A 15 0.72 5.93 4.26
CA THR A 15 0.00 4.79 4.86
C THR A 15 0.91 3.92 5.70
N LEU A 16 2.16 3.69 5.25
CA LEU A 16 3.14 2.93 6.03
C LEU A 16 3.55 3.67 7.30
N MET A 17 3.75 4.99 7.25
CA MET A 17 4.03 5.79 8.45
C MET A 17 2.90 5.69 9.47
N GLU A 18 1.65 5.84 9.03
CA GLU A 18 0.49 5.70 9.93
C GLU A 18 0.40 4.30 10.55
N LEU A 19 0.66 3.24 9.78
CA LEU A 19 0.68 1.87 10.29
C LEU A 19 1.75 1.71 11.37
N MET A 20 2.94 2.27 11.15
CA MET A 20 4.03 2.23 12.13
C MET A 20 3.65 2.96 13.43
N GLU A 21 2.98 4.12 13.34
CA GLU A 21 2.50 4.87 14.51
C GLU A 21 1.43 4.11 15.30
N LYS A 22 0.56 3.37 14.60
CA LYS A 22 -0.53 2.58 15.20
C LYS A 22 -0.06 1.23 15.77
N THR A 23 1.16 0.78 15.45
CA THR A 23 1.65 -0.53 15.88
C THR A 23 2.33 -0.44 17.25
N PRO A 24 1.84 -1.13 18.30
CA PRO A 24 2.28 -0.89 19.68
C PRO A 24 3.66 -1.49 20.02
N GLY A 25 4.13 -2.48 19.24
CA GLY A 25 5.33 -3.25 19.54
C GLY A 25 6.44 -3.09 18.50
N LYS A 26 7.51 -3.87 18.67
CA LYS A 26 8.66 -3.82 17.76
C LYS A 26 8.31 -4.52 16.45
N ILE A 27 8.13 -3.73 15.40
CA ILE A 27 7.85 -4.25 14.05
C ILE A 27 9.05 -5.04 13.53
N ARG A 28 8.77 -6.25 13.01
CA ARG A 28 9.75 -7.19 12.44
C ARG A 28 9.63 -7.33 10.93
N ALA A 29 8.45 -7.14 10.36
CA ALA A 29 8.22 -7.19 8.91
C ALA A 29 6.93 -6.47 8.51
N PHE A 30 6.79 -6.15 7.22
CA PHE A 30 5.55 -5.67 6.62
C PHE A 30 5.06 -6.54 5.45
N HIS A 31 3.75 -6.62 5.29
CA HIS A 31 3.09 -7.09 4.08
C HIS A 31 2.21 -5.99 3.50
N LEU A 32 2.56 -5.52 2.30
CA LEU A 32 2.03 -4.30 1.69
C LEU A 32 1.29 -4.63 0.40
N VAL A 33 -0.04 -4.70 0.45
CA VAL A 33 -0.86 -5.05 -0.71
C VAL A 33 -1.36 -3.79 -1.39
N HIS A 34 -1.09 -3.68 -2.68
CA HIS A 34 -1.60 -2.63 -3.56
C HIS A 34 -2.64 -3.23 -4.51
N CYS A 35 -3.70 -2.49 -4.80
CA CYS A 35 -4.53 -2.83 -5.96
C CYS A 35 -3.71 -2.70 -7.25
N GLY A 36 -3.82 -3.68 -8.16
CA GLY A 36 -3.17 -3.71 -9.46
C GLY A 36 -3.61 -2.56 -10.37
N GLY A 37 -4.82 -2.02 -10.17
CA GLY A 37 -5.30 -0.79 -10.81
C GLY A 37 -4.40 0.42 -10.49
N ARG A 38 -3.95 0.55 -9.24
CA ARG A 38 -2.98 1.60 -8.85
C ARG A 38 -1.67 1.44 -9.58
N ARG A 39 -1.15 0.21 -9.68
CA ARG A 39 0.09 -0.05 -10.42
C ARG A 39 -0.04 0.37 -11.87
N ALA A 40 -1.18 0.07 -12.51
CA ALA A 40 -1.43 0.47 -13.89
C ALA A 40 -1.49 2.00 -14.05
N ALA A 41 -2.10 2.71 -13.11
CA ALA A 41 -2.17 4.18 -13.12
C ALA A 41 -0.82 4.85 -12.84
N ILE A 42 -0.05 4.36 -11.85
CA ILE A 42 1.26 4.90 -11.47
C ILE A 42 2.31 4.64 -12.57
N ALA A 43 2.20 3.50 -13.27
CA ALA A 43 2.98 3.15 -14.46
C ALA A 43 4.49 3.41 -14.31
N GLY A 44 5.03 4.40 -15.02
CA GLY A 44 6.46 4.72 -15.07
C GLY A 44 7.04 5.32 -13.78
N ARG A 45 6.20 5.66 -12.79
CA ARG A 45 6.61 6.28 -11.53
C ARG A 45 6.71 5.31 -10.35
N MET A 46 6.67 3.99 -10.62
CA MET A 46 6.75 2.98 -9.56
C MET A 46 8.05 3.03 -8.74
N ASP A 47 9.14 3.55 -9.33
CA ASP A 47 10.40 3.75 -8.60
C ASP A 47 10.27 4.79 -7.47
N GLU A 48 9.40 5.79 -7.61
CA GLU A 48 9.14 6.78 -6.56
C GLU A 48 8.43 6.12 -5.37
N VAL A 49 7.44 5.26 -5.65
CA VAL A 49 6.75 4.47 -4.63
C VAL A 49 7.74 3.57 -3.89
N ALA A 50 8.58 2.83 -4.63
CA ALA A 50 9.56 1.94 -4.04
C ALA A 50 10.56 2.70 -3.15
N LYS A 51 11.09 3.83 -3.62
CA LYS A 51 12.00 4.69 -2.83
C LYS A 51 11.33 5.23 -1.57
N GLY A 52 10.08 5.67 -1.68
CA GLY A 52 9.29 6.14 -0.53
C GLY A 52 9.11 5.06 0.53
N LEU A 53 8.69 3.86 0.13
CA LEU A 53 8.53 2.71 1.03
C LEU A 53 9.85 2.31 1.69
N ILE A 54 10.96 2.24 0.93
CA ILE A 54 12.29 1.92 1.47
C ILE A 54 12.74 2.95 2.51
N ALA A 55 12.53 4.24 2.24
CA ALA A 55 12.90 5.31 3.16
C ALA A 55 12.11 5.24 4.47
N VAL A 56 10.80 4.97 4.41
CA VAL A 56 9.93 4.85 5.58
C VAL A 56 10.20 3.56 6.37
N ALA A 57 10.42 2.43 5.69
CA ALA A 57 10.64 1.13 6.32
C ALA A 57 11.91 1.06 7.17
N LYS A 58 12.90 1.97 6.97
CA LYS A 58 14.12 2.09 7.80
C LYS A 58 14.84 0.76 8.04
N GLY A 59 14.91 -0.08 7.00
CA GLY A 59 15.59 -1.38 7.04
C GLY A 59 14.76 -2.54 7.59
N ILE A 60 13.50 -2.31 7.99
CA ILE A 60 12.55 -3.39 8.28
C ILE A 60 12.19 -4.09 6.97
N PRO A 61 12.29 -5.43 6.88
CA PRO A 61 11.97 -6.15 5.66
C PRO A 61 10.48 -6.04 5.33
N PHE A 62 10.17 -5.92 4.04
CA PHE A 62 8.79 -5.91 3.57
C PHE A 62 8.64 -6.65 2.25
N LEU A 63 7.43 -7.14 2.00
CA LEU A 63 6.98 -7.61 0.70
C LEU A 63 5.85 -6.70 0.22
N THR A 64 5.98 -6.18 -1.00
CA THR A 64 4.90 -5.47 -1.69
C THR A 64 4.38 -6.33 -2.82
N GLU A 65 3.07 -6.58 -2.83
CA GLU A 65 2.39 -7.29 -3.91
C GLU A 65 1.30 -6.44 -4.55
N PHE A 66 0.99 -6.76 -5.81
CA PHE A 66 -0.09 -6.13 -6.56
C PHE A 66 -1.17 -7.16 -6.86
N THR A 67 -2.36 -6.97 -6.31
CA THR A 67 -3.50 -7.88 -6.48
C THR A 67 -4.63 -7.20 -7.24
N PHE A 68 -5.36 -7.95 -8.06
CA PHE A 68 -6.56 -7.46 -8.74
C PHE A 68 -7.80 -7.96 -8.02
N GLY A 69 -8.88 -7.17 -8.07
CA GLY A 69 -10.09 -7.37 -7.27
C GLY A 69 -10.16 -6.39 -6.11
N GLU A 70 -11.37 -6.18 -5.60
CA GLU A 70 -11.62 -5.39 -4.40
C GLU A 70 -11.68 -6.32 -3.18
N TYR A 71 -11.11 -5.87 -2.06
CA TYR A 71 -11.26 -6.59 -0.79
C TYR A 71 -12.66 -6.32 -0.22
N GLY A 72 -13.50 -7.35 -0.10
CA GLY A 72 -14.82 -7.21 0.52
C GLY A 72 -15.85 -8.25 0.07
N PHE A 73 -17.11 -8.03 0.46
CA PHE A 73 -18.29 -8.82 0.05
C PHE A 73 -18.98 -8.22 -1.19
N GLU A 74 -18.35 -7.27 -1.86
CA GLU A 74 -18.96 -6.63 -3.03
C GLU A 74 -18.89 -7.54 -4.27
N ARG A 75 -19.84 -7.33 -5.18
CA ARG A 75 -19.93 -8.09 -6.43
C ARG A 75 -18.64 -7.93 -7.25
N ASP A 76 -18.04 -9.06 -7.63
CA ASP A 76 -16.75 -9.17 -8.34
C ASP A 76 -16.68 -8.36 -9.66
N ASP A 77 -17.83 -7.97 -10.22
CA ASP A 77 -17.95 -7.18 -11.45
C ASP A 77 -18.15 -5.68 -11.24
N THR A 78 -18.15 -5.19 -9.99
CA THR A 78 -18.41 -3.78 -9.68
C THR A 78 -17.21 -3.14 -8.99
N ASN A 79 -16.67 -2.07 -9.59
CA ASN A 79 -15.60 -1.26 -9.00
C ASN A 79 -16.20 -0.26 -8.00
N THR A 80 -16.32 -0.65 -6.73
CA THR A 80 -16.93 0.16 -5.66
C THR A 80 -15.93 1.09 -4.98
N CYS A 81 -14.66 0.72 -4.92
CA CYS A 81 -13.58 1.43 -4.25
C CYS A 81 -12.61 2.14 -5.23
N GLY A 82 -12.89 2.11 -6.52
CA GLY A 82 -12.10 2.76 -7.56
C GLY A 82 -10.85 1.97 -8.00
N GLY A 83 -10.60 0.76 -7.46
CA GLY A 83 -9.34 0.04 -7.70
C GLY A 83 -8.11 0.74 -7.10
N LEU A 84 -8.33 1.54 -6.03
CA LEU A 84 -7.31 2.39 -5.42
C LEU A 84 -6.93 1.98 -3.98
N MET A 85 -7.28 0.77 -3.56
CA MET A 85 -7.07 0.30 -2.19
C MET A 85 -5.60 -0.01 -1.89
N LEU A 86 -5.21 0.25 -0.64
CA LEU A 86 -3.99 -0.21 0.02
C LEU A 86 -4.39 -1.05 1.24
N SER A 87 -3.74 -2.20 1.44
CA SER A 87 -3.93 -3.02 2.63
C SER A 87 -2.57 -3.38 3.21
N PHE A 88 -2.19 -2.69 4.27
CA PHE A 88 -0.85 -2.78 4.86
C PHE A 88 -0.95 -3.46 6.23
N THR A 89 -0.10 -4.46 6.45
CA THR A 89 -0.04 -5.22 7.69
C THR A 89 1.37 -5.17 8.26
N ALA A 90 1.49 -4.91 9.57
CA ALA A 90 2.74 -4.97 10.31
C ALA A 90 2.76 -6.23 11.18
N PHE A 91 3.84 -7.01 11.07
CA PHE A 91 4.13 -8.09 12.00
C PHE A 91 5.03 -7.54 13.10
N TYR A 92 4.58 -7.57 14.35
CA TYR A 92 5.32 -7.02 15.48
C TYR A 92 5.43 -8.02 16.62
N GLU A 93 6.44 -7.81 17.46
CA GLU A 93 6.63 -8.50 18.74
C GLU A 93 5.97 -7.68 19.84
N GLU A 94 5.13 -8.33 20.65
CA GLU A 94 4.47 -7.75 21.83
C GLU A 94 5.46 -7.41 22.96
#